data_AF-A0A415GHA0-F1
#
_entry.id   AF-A0A415GHA0-F1
#
_cell.length_a   1.000
_cell.length_b   1.000
_cell.length_c   1.000
_cell.angle_alpha   90.00
_cell.angle_beta   90.00
_cell.angle_gamma   90.00
#
_symmetry.space_group_name_H-M   'P 1'
#
loop_
_entity.id
_entity.type
_entity.pdbx_description
1 polymer ?
#
loop_
_entity_poly.entity_id
_entity_poly.type
_entity_poly.pdbx_seq_one_letter_code
_entity_poly.pdbx_strand_id
1 'polypeptide(L)'
;MSFPKVLTEIGGSAFAGCSSLTSVTAEMKIPAKIEENTFDSETALNATLYVPEGCIEKYEVADNWRYFYYIKEIGTLTSIDSATASDAVKEVARYGINGQLLNGPTKGMNIVKYSDGTTKCIVVK
;
A
#
# COMPACT_ATOMS: atom_id res chain seq x y z
N MET A 1 2.54 -8.50 4.90
CA MET A 1 3.68 -8.63 5.84
C MET A 1 4.67 -7.51 5.60
N SER A 2 5.33 -6.97 6.62
CA SER A 2 6.32 -5.88 6.46
C SER A 2 7.68 -6.30 7.02
N PHE A 3 8.74 -6.00 6.26
CA PHE A 3 10.13 -6.26 6.61
C PHE A 3 10.87 -4.96 6.93
N PRO A 4 11.71 -4.95 7.98
CA PRO A 4 12.43 -3.75 8.38
C PRO A 4 13.52 -3.38 7.37
N LYS A 5 13.85 -2.09 7.30
CA LYS A 5 14.87 -1.51 6.40
C LYS A 5 16.28 -2.11 6.55
N VAL A 6 16.55 -2.70 7.71
CA VAL A 6 17.86 -3.28 8.08
C VAL A 6 17.93 -4.79 7.86
N LEU A 7 16.90 -5.40 7.24
CA LEU A 7 16.89 -6.83 6.98
C LEU A 7 17.97 -7.20 5.96
N THR A 8 18.87 -8.11 6.35
CA THR A 8 19.99 -8.54 5.52
C THR A 8 19.82 -9.95 4.95
N GLU A 9 19.11 -10.83 5.67
CA GLU A 9 18.93 -12.22 5.26
C GLU A 9 17.59 -12.79 5.73
N ILE A 10 16.99 -13.67 4.92
CA ILE A 10 15.83 -14.50 5.25
C ILE A 10 16.19 -15.96 4.92
N GLY A 11 16.02 -16.83 5.90
CA GLY A 11 16.26 -18.27 5.72
C GLY A 11 15.24 -18.94 4.81
N GLY A 12 15.63 -20.08 4.25
CA GLY A 12 14.76 -20.89 3.39
C GLY A 12 13.50 -21.34 4.13
N SER A 13 12.39 -21.39 3.42
CA SER A 13 11.08 -21.79 3.96
C SER A 13 10.54 -20.93 5.13
N ALA A 14 11.12 -19.76 5.41
CA ALA A 14 10.64 -18.88 6.47
C ALA A 14 9.16 -18.49 6.32
N PHE A 15 8.67 -18.41 5.08
CA PHE A 15 7.27 -18.12 4.74
C PHE A 15 6.65 -19.19 3.82
N ALA A 16 7.25 -20.37 3.74
CA ALA A 16 6.64 -21.50 3.05
C ALA A 16 5.37 -21.96 3.80
N GLY A 17 4.31 -22.22 3.06
CA GLY A 17 2.97 -22.56 3.56
C GLY A 17 2.11 -21.35 3.94
N CYS A 18 2.61 -20.11 3.80
CA CYS A 18 1.83 -18.90 4.09
C CYS A 18 0.91 -18.53 2.90
N SER A 19 -0.06 -19.41 2.59
CA SER A 19 -1.00 -19.26 1.48
C SER A 19 -1.91 -18.03 1.58
N SER A 20 -2.10 -17.47 2.77
CA SER A 20 -2.85 -16.22 2.98
C SER A 20 -2.02 -14.95 2.76
N LEU A 21 -0.72 -15.09 2.44
CA LEU A 21 0.16 -13.94 2.21
C LEU A 21 -0.10 -13.34 0.82
N THR A 22 -0.87 -12.25 0.80
CA THR A 22 -1.23 -11.53 -0.44
C THR A 22 -0.37 -10.29 -0.70
N SER A 23 0.38 -9.83 0.30
CA SER A 23 1.23 -8.65 0.18
C SER A 23 2.48 -8.75 1.06
N VAL A 24 3.61 -8.32 0.50
CA VAL A 24 4.91 -8.27 1.16
C VAL A 24 5.47 -6.88 0.98
N THR A 25 5.84 -6.20 2.06
CA THR A 25 6.46 -4.88 2.04
C THR A 25 7.91 -5.00 2.45
N ALA A 26 8.80 -4.81 1.49
CA ALA A 26 10.24 -4.83 1.66
C ALA A 26 10.75 -3.38 1.65
N GLU A 27 10.97 -2.80 2.84
CA GLU A 27 11.40 -1.39 2.92
C GLU A 27 12.90 -1.18 2.66
N MET A 28 13.67 -2.25 2.41
CA MET A 28 15.11 -2.18 2.17
C MET A 28 15.42 -1.73 0.72
N LYS A 29 16.34 -0.77 0.57
CA LYS A 29 16.81 -0.27 -0.75
C LYS A 29 17.76 -1.25 -1.45
N ILE A 30 18.30 -2.18 -0.68
CA ILE A 30 19.17 -3.27 -1.13
C ILE A 30 18.40 -4.55 -0.79
N PRO A 31 18.06 -5.41 -1.77
CA PRO A 31 17.38 -6.66 -1.50
C PRO A 31 18.15 -7.50 -0.47
N ALA A 32 17.45 -8.00 0.55
CA ALA A 32 18.03 -8.95 1.49
C ALA A 32 18.37 -10.26 0.77
N LYS A 33 19.40 -10.97 1.21
CA LYS A 33 19.66 -12.33 0.73
C LYS A 33 18.51 -13.23 1.16
N ILE A 34 17.86 -13.91 0.22
CA ILE A 34 16.85 -14.91 0.57
C ILE A 34 17.21 -16.23 -0.09
N GLU A 35 16.97 -17.32 0.62
CA GLU A 35 17.23 -18.67 0.14
C GLU A 35 16.08 -19.18 -0.76
N GLU A 36 16.30 -20.28 -1.47
CA GLU A 36 15.25 -20.94 -2.24
C GLU A 36 14.07 -21.33 -1.33
N ASN A 37 12.85 -21.32 -1.88
CA ASN A 37 11.62 -21.66 -1.16
C ASN A 37 11.34 -20.78 0.06
N THR A 38 11.97 -19.60 0.17
CA THR A 38 11.61 -18.61 1.22
C THR A 38 10.13 -18.24 1.15
N PHE A 39 9.62 -18.08 -0.07
CA PHE A 39 8.20 -17.95 -0.40
C PHE A 39 7.82 -19.11 -1.32
N ASP A 40 6.60 -19.64 -1.18
CA ASP A 40 6.08 -20.61 -2.13
C ASP A 40 5.94 -19.98 -3.51
N SER A 41 6.04 -20.79 -4.56
CA SER A 41 5.82 -20.34 -5.93
C SER A 41 4.44 -19.71 -6.12
N GLU A 42 3.40 -20.27 -5.48
CA GLU A 42 2.05 -19.70 -5.50
C GLU A 42 2.01 -18.31 -4.83
N THR A 43 2.68 -18.15 -3.69
CA THR A 43 2.79 -16.85 -3.01
C THR A 43 3.53 -15.85 -3.88
N ALA A 44 4.65 -16.21 -4.50
CA ALA A 44 5.40 -15.32 -5.38
C ALA A 44 4.58 -14.87 -6.60
N LEU A 45 3.72 -15.75 -7.14
CA LEU A 45 2.85 -15.45 -8.28
C LEU A 45 1.64 -14.58 -7.91
N ASN A 46 1.08 -14.74 -6.72
CA ASN A 46 -0.17 -14.06 -6.33
C ASN A 46 0.05 -12.84 -5.43
N ALA A 47 1.14 -12.81 -4.66
CA ALA A 47 1.40 -11.72 -3.72
C ALA A 47 2.01 -10.51 -4.42
N THR A 48 1.67 -9.32 -3.93
CA THR A 48 2.32 -8.07 -4.36
C THR A 48 3.51 -7.75 -3.45
N LEU A 49 4.69 -7.59 -4.05
CA LEU A 49 5.90 -7.10 -3.40
C LEU A 49 5.98 -5.57 -3.51
N TYR A 50 5.96 -4.89 -2.39
CA TYR A 50 6.11 -3.45 -2.27
C TYR A 50 7.54 -3.09 -1.88
N VAL A 51 8.23 -2.32 -2.73
CA VAL A 51 9.65 -1.93 -2.57
C VAL A 51 9.80 -0.40 -2.50
N PRO A 52 10.93 0.16 -2.04
CA PRO A 52 11.10 1.62 -2.04
C PRO A 52 11.14 2.18 -3.48
N GLU A 53 10.84 3.46 -3.65
CA GLU A 53 10.93 4.15 -4.94
C GLU A 53 12.34 4.02 -5.55
N GLY A 54 12.41 3.75 -6.85
CA GLY A 54 13.64 3.51 -7.60
C GLY A 54 14.32 2.18 -7.30
N CYS A 55 13.59 1.21 -6.73
CA CYS A 55 14.15 -0.10 -6.37
C CYS A 55 13.59 -1.28 -7.19
N ILE A 56 12.56 -1.10 -8.02
CA ILE A 56 11.96 -2.20 -8.81
C ILE A 56 13.05 -2.99 -9.56
N GLU A 57 13.87 -2.30 -10.35
CA GLU A 57 14.90 -2.96 -11.19
C GLU A 57 15.89 -3.80 -10.36
N LYS A 58 16.18 -3.39 -9.11
CA LYS A 58 17.05 -4.16 -8.21
C LYS A 58 16.38 -5.44 -7.73
N TYR A 59 15.08 -5.40 -7.46
CA TYR A 59 14.34 -6.57 -7.00
C TYR A 59 13.99 -7.52 -8.15
N GLU A 60 13.82 -7.02 -9.38
CA GLU A 60 13.60 -7.84 -10.57
C GLU A 60 14.81 -8.70 -10.97
N VAL A 61 16.03 -8.25 -10.63
CA VAL A 61 17.26 -9.01 -10.88
C VAL A 61 17.82 -9.71 -9.65
N ALA A 62 17.25 -9.47 -8.47
CA ALA A 62 17.73 -10.06 -7.23
C ALA A 62 17.35 -11.53 -7.10
N ASP A 63 18.29 -12.31 -6.56
CA ASP A 63 18.10 -13.74 -6.34
C ASP A 63 16.84 -14.00 -5.52
N ASN A 64 16.01 -14.91 -6.05
CA ASN A 64 14.72 -15.34 -5.51
C ASN A 64 13.62 -14.26 -5.39
N TRP A 65 13.96 -12.97 -5.24
CA TRP A 65 13.00 -11.86 -5.29
C TRP A 65 12.39 -11.68 -6.68
N ARG A 66 13.17 -11.96 -7.73
CA ARG A 66 12.74 -11.95 -9.14
C ARG A 66 11.55 -12.87 -9.45
N TYR A 67 11.20 -13.79 -8.56
CA TYR A 67 10.04 -14.67 -8.75
C TYR A 67 8.71 -14.02 -8.40
N PHE A 68 8.72 -12.86 -7.73
CA PHE A 68 7.51 -12.08 -7.52
C PHE A 68 6.99 -11.54 -8.84
N TYR A 69 5.77 -11.93 -9.22
CA TYR A 69 5.16 -11.48 -10.48
C TYR A 69 4.68 -10.02 -10.40
N TYR A 70 4.24 -9.59 -9.22
CA TYR A 70 3.73 -8.24 -8.99
C TYR A 70 4.67 -7.46 -8.06
N ILE A 71 5.51 -6.58 -8.63
CA ILE A 71 6.37 -5.68 -7.87
C ILE A 71 5.88 -4.23 -8.05
N LYS A 72 5.71 -3.50 -6.94
CA LYS A 72 5.23 -2.11 -6.90
C LYS A 72 6.06 -1.28 -5.95
N GLU A 73 6.15 0.02 -6.20
CA GLU A 73 6.84 0.93 -5.29
C GLU A 73 5.91 1.46 -4.20
N ILE A 74 6.37 1.47 -2.95
CA ILE A 74 5.68 2.02 -1.78
C ILE A 74 5.29 3.50 -2.03
N GLY A 75 6.07 4.24 -2.81
CA GLY A 75 5.82 5.64 -3.18
C GLY A 75 4.82 5.86 -4.33
N THR A 76 4.49 4.82 -5.11
CA THR A 76 3.42 4.91 -6.14
C THR A 76 2.02 4.86 -5.52
N LEU A 77 1.92 4.61 -4.22
CA LEU A 77 0.72 4.84 -3.41
C LEU A 77 0.65 6.30 -2.95
N THR A 78 0.71 7.26 -3.88
CA THR A 78 0.34 8.65 -3.59
C THR A 78 -1.15 8.85 -3.85
N SER A 79 -1.97 8.16 -3.05
CA SER A 79 -3.25 8.65 -2.50
C SER A 79 -3.93 7.53 -1.71
N ILE A 80 -3.77 7.59 -0.38
CA ILE A 80 -4.60 6.90 0.63
C ILE A 80 -4.37 5.38 0.71
N ASP A 81 -3.38 4.98 1.53
CA ASP A 81 -3.57 3.86 2.45
C ASP A 81 -2.62 4.05 3.64
N SER A 82 -2.96 5.01 4.51
CA SER A 82 -2.50 4.95 5.89
C SER A 82 -3.20 3.76 6.52
N ALA A 83 -2.44 2.69 6.78
CA ALA A 83 -2.91 1.51 7.49
C ALA A 83 -3.76 1.92 8.71
N THR A 84 -4.93 1.29 8.80
CA THR A 84 -6.04 1.64 9.68
C THR A 84 -5.68 1.48 11.15
N ALA A 85 -5.78 2.57 11.90
CA ALA A 85 -6.28 2.53 13.27
C ALA A 85 -7.01 3.84 13.56
N SER A 86 -8.26 3.96 13.08
CA SER A 86 -9.34 4.65 13.79
C SER A 86 -10.64 4.51 13.03
N ASP A 87 -11.69 4.19 13.78
CA ASP A 87 -13.09 4.01 13.43
C ASP A 87 -13.58 4.78 12.19
N ALA A 88 -14.41 4.09 11.39
CA ALA A 88 -15.09 4.59 10.18
C ALA A 88 -15.35 6.10 10.20
N VAL A 89 -14.49 6.85 9.51
CA VAL A 89 -14.61 8.30 9.38
C VAL A 89 -15.87 8.61 8.56
N LYS A 90 -16.89 9.14 9.22
CA LYS A 90 -18.17 9.48 8.60
C LYS A 90 -18.10 10.90 8.04
N GLU A 91 -18.77 11.12 6.90
CA GLU A 91 -19.10 12.47 6.48
C GLU A 91 -20.01 13.11 7.54
N VAL A 92 -19.55 14.22 8.12
CA VAL A 92 -20.31 14.95 9.15
C VAL A 92 -21.03 16.14 8.53
N ALA A 93 -20.45 16.75 7.51
CA ALA A 93 -21.05 17.89 6.81
C ALA A 93 -20.46 18.07 5.41
N ARG A 94 -21.22 18.71 4.53
CA ARG A 94 -20.80 19.06 3.17
C ARG A 94 -21.16 20.51 2.89
N TYR A 95 -20.26 21.26 2.25
CA TYR A 95 -20.45 22.68 1.98
C TYR A 95 -20.26 23.00 0.50
N GLY A 96 -21.00 23.98 -0.01
CA GLY A 96 -20.72 24.57 -1.31
C GLY A 96 -19.57 25.57 -1.23
N ILE A 97 -19.09 26.02 -2.40
CA ILE A 97 -18.03 27.04 -2.50
C ILE A 97 -18.34 28.37 -1.78
N ASN A 98 -19.63 28.64 -1.55
CA ASN A 98 -20.08 29.83 -0.82
C ASN A 98 -20.20 29.61 0.69
N GLY A 99 -19.72 28.46 1.21
CA GLY A 99 -19.79 28.10 2.63
C GLY A 99 -21.16 27.60 3.12
N GLN A 100 -22.15 27.48 2.23
CA GLN A 100 -23.49 26.96 2.56
C GLN A 100 -23.47 25.44 2.78
N LEU A 101 -24.19 24.93 3.79
CA LEU A 101 -24.34 23.49 4.03
C LEU A 101 -25.18 22.84 2.93
N LEU A 102 -24.75 21.67 2.46
CA LEU A 102 -25.37 20.88 1.40
C LEU A 102 -25.99 19.62 2.00
N ASN A 103 -27.24 19.33 1.64
CA ASN A 103 -27.95 18.11 2.06
C ASN A 103 -27.61 16.88 1.21
N GLY A 104 -26.60 16.98 0.34
CA GLY A 104 -26.16 15.92 -0.56
C GLY A 104 -25.16 16.43 -1.60
N PRO A 105 -24.64 15.55 -2.46
CA PRO A 105 -23.71 15.94 -3.52
C PRO A 105 -24.37 16.89 -4.52
N THR A 106 -23.86 18.12 -4.64
CA THR A 106 -24.34 19.08 -5.64
C THR A 106 -23.34 19.23 -6.76
N LYS A 107 -23.79 19.40 -8.00
CA LYS A 107 -22.89 19.66 -9.14
C LYS A 107 -22.01 20.89 -8.89
N GLY A 108 -20.71 20.74 -9.11
CA GLY A 108 -19.68 21.73 -8.78
C GLY A 108 -18.79 21.31 -7.61
N MET A 109 -18.10 22.28 -7.03
CA MET A 109 -17.14 22.03 -5.95
C MET A 109 -17.86 21.94 -4.59
N ASN A 110 -17.62 20.83 -3.90
CA ASN A 110 -18.17 20.49 -2.59
C ASN A 110 -17.02 20.31 -1.61
N ILE A 111 -17.10 20.94 -0.46
CA ILE A 111 -16.13 20.82 0.62
C ILE A 111 -16.72 19.86 1.65
N VAL A 112 -16.16 18.65 1.78
CA VAL A 112 -16.66 17.60 2.67
C VAL A 112 -15.85 17.60 3.95
N LYS A 113 -16.51 17.75 5.08
CA LYS A 113 -15.93 17.67 6.41
C LYS A 113 -16.24 16.31 7.04
N TYR A 114 -15.19 15.69 7.56
CA TYR A 114 -15.21 14.34 8.10
C TYR A 114 -15.11 14.35 9.63
N SER A 115 -15.52 13.24 10.26
CA SER A 115 -15.53 13.11 11.73
C SER A 115 -14.15 13.10 12.37
N ASP A 116 -13.10 12.83 11.59
CA ASP A 116 -11.70 12.94 11.99
C ASP A 116 -11.18 14.40 11.94
N GLY A 117 -12.06 15.36 11.63
CA GLY A 117 -11.73 16.78 11.49
C GLY A 117 -11.10 17.14 10.15
N THR A 118 -10.82 16.17 9.28
CA THR A 118 -10.30 16.44 7.94
C THR A 118 -11.36 17.08 7.06
N THR A 119 -10.92 17.89 6.11
CA THR A 119 -11.78 18.51 5.12
C THR A 119 -11.21 18.27 3.73
N LYS A 120 -12.03 17.77 2.80
CA LYS A 120 -11.61 17.50 1.41
C LYS A 120 -12.48 18.28 0.44
N CYS A 121 -11.86 18.93 -0.55
CA CYS A 121 -12.57 19.53 -1.66
C CYS A 121 -12.76 18.50 -2.76
N ILE A 122 -14.00 18.24 -3.16
CA ILE A 122 -14.35 17.34 -4.25
C ILE A 122 -15.12 18.08 -5.34
N VAL A 123 -14.86 17.77 -6.61
CA VAL A 123 -15.62 18.31 -7.73
C VAL A 123 -16.61 17.25 -8.20
N VAL A 124 -17.90 17.53 -8.05
CA VAL A 124 -19.00 16.66 -8.49
C VAL A 124 -19.44 17.13 -9.88
N LYS A 125 -19.45 16.22 -10.87
CA LYS A 125 -19.74 16.54 -12.27
C LYS A 125 -21.23 16.48 -12.62
#